data_AF-A0A2D9XIR0-F1
#
_entry.id   AF-A0A2D9XIR0-F1
#
_cell.length_a   1.000
_cell.length_b   1.000
_cell.length_c   1.000
_cell.angle_alpha   90.00
_cell.angle_beta   90.00
_cell.angle_gamma   90.00
#
_symmetry.space_group_name_H-M   'P 1'
#
loop_
_entity.id
_entity.type
_entity.pdbx_description
1 polymer ?
#
loop_
_entity_poly.entity_id
_entity_poly.type
_entity_poly.pdbx_seq_one_letter_code
_entity_poly.pdbx_strand_id
1 'polypeptide(L)'
;MATEPLSSYLKNRKDIDFVFHSTACWRGYLGTWEIRDRKLFLIDFKGWLKGHNEVDLSYLFPEKNEVFADWFNEKIRIPHGKMLKYVHLGYESVFEKDLILNFKKGVLINEEIQDNTS
;
A
#
# COMPACT_ATOMS: atom_id res chain seq x y z
N MET A 1 3.24 6.82 -10.17
CA MET A 1 3.25 6.86 -8.69
C MET A 1 2.67 5.57 -8.18
N ALA A 2 3.37 4.84 -7.30
CA ALA A 2 2.77 3.69 -6.61
C ALA A 2 1.81 4.24 -5.56
N THR A 3 0.57 3.77 -5.58
CA THR A 3 -0.43 4.15 -4.60
C THR A 3 -0.20 3.42 -3.29
N GLU A 4 -0.39 4.14 -2.18
CA GLU A 4 -0.25 3.65 -0.82
C GLU A 4 -1.65 3.57 -0.20
N PRO A 5 -2.30 2.41 -0.16
CA PRO A 5 -3.71 2.34 0.25
C PRO A 5 -3.99 2.83 1.68
N LEU A 6 -2.98 2.78 2.56
CA LEU A 6 -3.09 3.30 3.93
C LEU A 6 -2.88 4.81 4.04
N SER A 7 -2.13 5.43 3.13
CA SER A 7 -1.78 6.86 3.25
C SER A 7 -3.03 7.75 3.16
N SER A 8 -4.00 7.35 2.33
CA SER A 8 -5.29 8.02 2.21
C SER A 8 -6.10 7.98 3.51
N TYR A 9 -6.03 6.88 4.27
CA TYR A 9 -6.64 6.76 5.60
C TYR A 9 -5.93 7.66 6.62
N LEU A 10 -4.59 7.61 6.67
CA LEU A 10 -3.78 8.36 7.63
C LEU A 10 -3.82 9.88 7.41
N LYS A 11 -4.12 10.35 6.18
CA LYS A 11 -4.26 11.79 5.89
C LYS A 11 -5.27 12.50 6.79
N ASN A 12 -6.27 11.77 7.30
CA ASN A 12 -7.29 12.31 8.20
C ASN A 12 -6.98 12.10 9.69
N ARG A 13 -5.86 11.46 10.03
CA ARG A 13 -5.43 11.13 11.41
C ARG A 13 -4.16 11.90 11.77
N LYS A 14 -4.33 13.11 12.33
CA LYS A 14 -3.20 13.96 12.78
C LYS A 14 -2.62 13.53 14.14
N ASP A 15 -3.29 12.61 14.81
CA ASP A 15 -2.93 12.04 16.10
C ASP A 15 -1.84 10.96 16.01
N ILE A 16 -1.55 10.48 14.79
CA ILE A 16 -0.60 9.39 14.55
C ILE A 16 0.59 9.95 13.77
N ASP A 17 1.79 9.74 14.32
CA ASP A 17 3.05 10.10 13.66
C ASP A 17 3.98 8.88 13.64
N PHE A 18 4.10 8.26 12.47
CA PHE A 18 5.02 7.14 12.25
C PHE A 18 6.40 7.67 11.89
N VAL A 19 7.43 7.17 12.57
CA VAL A 19 8.81 7.61 12.38
C VAL A 19 9.59 6.64 11.51
N PHE A 20 10.56 7.15 10.76
CA PHE A 20 11.44 6.33 9.95
C PHE A 20 12.16 5.30 10.84
N HIS A 21 12.10 4.03 10.45
CA HIS A 21 12.78 2.94 11.15
C HIS A 21 14.13 2.59 10.51
N SER A 22 14.25 2.77 9.19
CA SER A 22 15.49 2.50 8.45
C SER A 22 15.56 3.31 7.15
N THR A 23 16.75 3.40 6.55
CA THR A 23 16.98 4.04 5.25
C THR A 23 16.24 3.37 4.09
N ALA A 24 15.71 2.16 4.29
CA ALA A 24 14.91 1.43 3.32
C ALA A 24 13.39 1.62 3.49
N CYS A 25 12.92 2.19 4.61
CA CYS A 25 11.50 2.44 4.87
C CYS A 25 11.31 3.80 5.55
N TRP A 26 11.28 4.84 4.72
CA TRP A 26 11.14 6.23 5.18
C TRP A 26 9.73 6.53 5.73
N ARG A 27 8.75 5.71 5.36
CA ARG A 27 7.34 5.89 5.72
C ARG A 27 7.03 5.50 7.17
N GLY A 28 7.88 4.71 7.80
CA GLY A 28 7.68 4.28 9.19
C GLY A 28 6.52 3.30 9.39
N TYR A 29 5.99 2.69 8.33
CA TYR A 29 5.02 1.62 8.43
C TYR A 29 5.02 0.67 7.22
N LEU A 30 4.49 -0.53 7.43
CA LEU A 30 4.26 -1.60 6.47
C LEU A 30 2.82 -2.10 6.62
N GLY A 31 2.11 -2.27 5.51
CA GLY A 31 0.79 -2.89 5.48
C GLY A 31 0.77 -4.05 4.49
N THR A 32 0.23 -5.18 4.93
CA THR A 32 0.02 -6.37 4.09
C THR A 32 -1.44 -6.42 3.68
N TRP A 33 -1.68 -6.50 2.38
CA TRP A 33 -3.01 -6.41 1.80
C TRP A 33 -3.40 -7.70 1.09
N GLU A 34 -4.66 -8.09 1.21
CA GLU A 34 -5.25 -9.24 0.53
C GLU A 34 -6.46 -8.79 -0.28
N ILE A 35 -6.64 -9.35 -1.48
CA ILE A 35 -7.85 -9.15 -2.27
C ILE A 35 -8.65 -10.46 -2.23
N ARG A 36 -9.84 -10.44 -1.61
CA ARG A 36 -10.77 -11.58 -1.53
C ARG A 36 -12.13 -11.17 -2.06
N ASP A 37 -12.72 -11.97 -2.94
CA ASP A 37 -14.04 -11.68 -3.54
C ASP A 37 -14.14 -10.24 -4.10
N ARG A 38 -13.09 -9.81 -4.81
CA ARG A 38 -12.95 -8.44 -5.35
C ARG A 38 -12.95 -7.33 -4.28
N LYS A 39 -12.71 -7.63 -3.01
CA LYS A 39 -12.60 -6.64 -1.92
C LYS A 39 -11.18 -6.59 -1.38
N LEU A 40 -10.70 -5.39 -1.11
CA LEU A 40 -9.38 -5.13 -0.55
C LEU A 40 -9.44 -5.13 0.98
N PHE A 41 -8.59 -5.95 1.61
CA PHE A 41 -8.46 -6.06 3.05
C PHE A 41 -7.03 -5.76 3.49
N LEU A 42 -6.87 -5.02 4.58
CA LEU A 42 -5.63 -4.94 5.34
C LEU A 42 -5.61 -6.10 6.33
N ILE A 43 -4.70 -7.05 6.15
CA ILE A 43 -4.62 -8.28 6.95
C ILE A 43 -3.48 -8.29 7.96
N ASP A 44 -2.48 -7.42 7.77
CA ASP A 44 -1.41 -7.21 8.73
C ASP A 44 -0.88 -5.77 8.61
N PHE A 45 -0.41 -5.22 9.72
CA PHE A 45 0.11 -3.88 9.79
C PHE A 45 1.21 -3.80 10.84
N LYS A 46 2.29 -3.10 10.49
CA LYS A 46 3.39 -2.76 11.39
C LYS A 46 3.74 -1.29 11.22
N GLY A 47 3.66 -0.52 12.29
CA GLY A 47 4.07 0.87 12.33
C GLY A 47 5.14 1.09 13.40
N TRP A 48 6.00 2.09 13.21
CA TRP A 48 7.01 2.46 14.20
C TRP A 48 6.75 3.88 14.70
N LEU A 49 6.61 4.03 16.00
CA LEU A 49 6.40 5.32 16.66
C LEU A 49 7.71 5.91 17.20
N LYS A 50 7.70 7.21 17.46
CA LYS A 50 8.82 7.91 18.10
C LYS A 50 9.18 7.23 19.43
N GLY A 51 10.41 6.75 19.53
CA GLY A 51 10.87 5.95 20.69
C GLY A 51 10.99 4.44 20.44
N HIS A 52 10.86 3.99 19.18
CA HIS A 52 11.04 2.59 18.74
C HIS A 52 10.00 1.58 19.24
N ASN A 53 8.80 2.04 19.59
CA ASN A 53 7.69 1.12 19.82
C ASN A 53 7.08 0.72 18.47
N GLU A 54 7.16 -0.57 18.15
CA GLU A 54 6.39 -1.18 17.06
C GLU A 54 4.92 -1.30 17.50
N VAL A 55 4.02 -0.92 16.61
CA VAL A 55 2.57 -1.04 16.79
C VAL A 55 1.97 -1.86 15.67
N ASP A 56 0.93 -2.60 15.98
CA ASP A 56 0.26 -3.49 15.05
C ASP A 56 -1.06 -2.91 14.54
N LEU A 57 -1.82 -3.72 13.79
CA LEU A 57 -3.12 -3.35 13.24
C LEU A 57 -4.10 -2.83 14.32
N SER A 58 -4.04 -3.38 15.53
CA SER A 58 -4.95 -3.02 16.62
C SER A 58 -4.76 -1.57 17.08
N TYR A 59 -3.58 -0.99 16.88
CA TYR A 59 -3.32 0.42 17.17
C TYR A 59 -4.13 1.36 16.25
N LEU A 60 -4.31 0.98 14.98
CA LEU A 60 -5.11 1.74 14.03
C LEU A 60 -6.60 1.39 14.08
N PHE A 61 -6.89 0.11 14.33
CA PHE A 61 -8.22 -0.48 14.30
C PHE A 61 -8.38 -1.43 15.50
N PRO A 62 -8.80 -0.89 16.67
CA PRO A 62 -8.95 -1.68 17.89
C PRO A 62 -9.83 -2.92 17.67
N GLU A 63 -9.38 -4.06 18.19
CA GLU A 63 -10.09 -5.35 18.15
C GLU A 63 -10.35 -5.91 16.74
N LYS A 64 -9.60 -5.46 15.73
CA LYS A 64 -9.68 -6.00 14.36
C LYS A 64 -8.42 -6.81 14.03
N ASN A 65 -8.64 -8.02 13.52
CA ASN A 65 -7.59 -8.86 12.93
C ASN A 65 -7.38 -8.55 11.44
N GLU A 66 -8.40 -8.01 10.79
CA GLU A 66 -8.36 -7.57 9.39
C GLU A 66 -9.39 -6.46 9.19
N VAL A 67 -9.16 -5.61 8.18
CA VAL A 67 -10.01 -4.44 7.93
C VAL A 67 -10.33 -4.31 6.45
N PHE A 68 -11.62 -4.24 6.13
CA PHE A 68 -12.07 -3.92 4.79
C PHE A 68 -11.76 -2.46 4.46
N ALA A 69 -11.05 -2.23 3.36
CA ALA A 69 -10.53 -0.92 2.96
C ALA A 69 -11.56 -0.06 2.22
N ASP A 70 -12.74 0.15 2.82
CA ASP A 70 -13.86 0.89 2.20
C ASP A 70 -13.53 2.36 1.87
N TRP A 71 -12.50 2.91 2.49
CA TRP A 71 -11.95 4.24 2.20
C TRP A 71 -11.15 4.29 0.89
N PHE A 72 -10.69 3.15 0.38
CA PHE A 72 -9.79 3.11 -0.76
C PHE A 72 -10.51 3.29 -2.10
N ASN A 73 -10.09 4.28 -2.90
CA ASN A 73 -10.77 4.69 -4.14
C ASN A 73 -9.78 4.98 -5.28
N GLU A 74 -8.61 4.33 -5.26
CA GLU A 74 -7.51 4.60 -6.20
C GLU A 74 -7.07 3.32 -6.92
N LYS A 75 -6.07 3.45 -7.80
CA LYS A 75 -5.47 2.33 -8.51
C LYS A 75 -4.26 1.79 -7.75
N ILE A 76 -4.11 0.47 -7.66
CA ILE A 76 -2.87 -0.18 -7.21
C ILE A 76 -2.11 -0.65 -8.46
N ARG A 77 -0.82 -0.28 -8.55
CA ARG A 77 0.09 -0.77 -9.59
C ARG A 77 1.00 -1.84 -9.00
N ILE A 78 0.92 -3.04 -9.55
CA ILE A 78 1.80 -4.16 -9.21
C ILE A 78 2.74 -4.39 -10.39
N PRO A 79 4.02 -4.01 -10.30
CA PRO A 79 4.99 -4.29 -11.34
C PRO A 79 5.25 -5.80 -11.44
N HIS A 80 5.31 -6.33 -12.65
CA HIS A 80 5.49 -7.75 -12.95
C HIS A 80 6.49 -7.95 -14.10
N GLY A 81 7.26 -9.04 -14.05
CA GLY A 81 8.28 -9.38 -15.05
C GLY A 81 9.64 -8.75 -14.77
N LYS A 82 10.53 -8.74 -15.77
CA LYS A 82 11.88 -8.19 -15.62
C LYS A 82 11.85 -6.67 -15.54
N MET A 83 12.78 -6.12 -14.77
CA MET A 83 13.01 -4.68 -14.72
C MET A 83 13.68 -4.23 -16.02
N LEU A 84 12.99 -3.41 -16.81
CA LEU A 84 13.46 -2.86 -18.09
C LEU A 84 14.32 -1.59 -17.90
N LYS A 85 13.99 -0.77 -16.90
CA LYS A 85 14.74 0.45 -16.59
C LYS A 85 14.78 0.69 -15.09
N TYR A 86 15.99 0.84 -14.55
CA TYR A 86 16.21 1.20 -13.16
C TYR A 86 16.26 2.72 -13.02
N VAL A 87 15.47 3.28 -12.10
CA VAL A 87 15.55 4.69 -11.70
C VAL A 87 15.91 4.73 -10.22
N HIS A 88 17.00 5.44 -9.90
CA HIS A 88 17.69 5.36 -8.61
C HIS A 88 16.89 5.81 -7.38
N LEU A 89 15.77 6.53 -7.55
CA LEU A 89 14.97 7.07 -6.45
C LEU A 89 13.48 7.00 -6.78
N GLY A 90 12.72 6.21 -6.00
CA GLY A 90 11.25 6.14 -6.06
C GLY A 90 10.66 4.87 -6.70
N TYR A 91 9.37 4.93 -7.01
CA TYR A 91 8.61 3.85 -7.66
C TYR A 91 8.62 3.95 -9.19
N GLU A 92 9.68 4.51 -9.77
CA GLU A 92 9.77 4.87 -11.20
C GLU A 92 10.51 3.84 -12.05
N SER A 93 10.98 2.74 -11.44
CA SER A 93 11.54 1.62 -12.20
C SER A 93 10.46 1.05 -13.14
N VAL A 94 10.83 0.86 -14.41
CA VAL A 94 9.95 0.31 -15.43
C VAL A 94 10.14 -1.19 -15.48
N PHE A 95 9.05 -1.95 -15.42
CA PHE A 95 9.03 -3.40 -15.54
C PHE A 95 8.34 -3.80 -16.84
N GLU A 96 8.58 -5.00 -17.34
CA GLU A 96 7.98 -5.53 -18.57
C GLU A 96 6.46 -5.35 -18.61
N LYS A 97 5.79 -5.61 -17.48
CA LYS A 97 4.34 -5.48 -17.37
C LYS A 97 3.96 -4.83 -16.07
N ASP A 98 2.87 -4.09 -16.09
CA ASP A 98 2.20 -3.62 -14.88
C ASP A 98 0.79 -4.20 -14.83
N LEU A 99 0.47 -4.85 -13.72
CA LEU A 99 -0.92 -5.14 -13.37
C LEU A 99 -1.48 -3.93 -12.63
N ILE A 100 -2.45 -3.26 -13.24
CA ILE A 100 -3.13 -2.12 -12.67
C ILE A 100 -4.50 -2.55 -12.19
N LEU A 101 -4.75 -2.39 -10.90
CA LEU A 101 -5.98 -2.77 -10.22
C LEU A 101 -6.73 -1.50 -9.80
N ASN A 102 -7.93 -1.28 -10.30
CA ASN A 102 -8.73 -0.09 -10.00
C ASN A 102 -9.79 -0.39 -8.94
N PHE A 103 -9.78 0.37 -7.84
CA PHE A 103 -10.71 0.18 -6.73
C PHE A 103 -11.65 1.36 -6.54
N LYS A 104 -12.88 1.05 -6.12
CA LYS A 104 -13.88 2.01 -5.67
C LYS A 104 -14.48 1.52 -4.37
N LYS A 105 -14.34 2.32 -3.30
CA LYS A 105 -14.74 1.99 -1.93
C LYS A 105 -14.27 0.60 -1.49
N GLY A 106 -12.99 0.30 -1.72
CA GLY A 106 -12.38 -0.99 -1.39
C GLY A 106 -12.76 -2.15 -2.33
N VAL A 107 -13.62 -1.94 -3.32
CA VAL A 107 -14.04 -2.97 -4.28
C VAL A 107 -13.25 -2.83 -5.58
N LEU A 108 -12.62 -3.90 -6.04
CA LEU A 108 -11.94 -4.01 -7.34
C LEU A 108 -13.00 -3.92 -8.45
N ILE A 109 -12.99 -2.83 -9.20
CA ILE A 109 -13.92 -2.59 -10.30
C ILE A 109 -13.32 -2.92 -11.67
N ASN A 110 -11.99 -2.85 -11.81
CA ASN A 110 -11.30 -3.17 -13.05
C ASN A 110 -9.88 -3.69 -12.78
N GLU A 111 -9.40 -4.55 -13.67
CA GLU A 111 -8.02 -5.03 -13.74
C GLU A 111 -7.53 -4.89 -15.19
N GLU A 112 -6.35 -4.30 -15.38
CA GLU A 112 -5.74 -4.12 -16.70
C GLU A 112 -4.26 -4.50 -16.64
N ILE A 113 -3.77 -5.18 -17.67
CA ILE A 113 -2.35 -5.48 -17.84
C ILE A 113 -1.80 -4.46 -18.85
N GLN A 114 -0.87 -3.64 -18.41
CA GLN A 114 -0.14 -2.72 -19.26
C GLN A 114 1.20 -3.34 -19.63
N ASP A 115 1.44 -3.53 -20.92
CA ASP A 115 2.73 -3.98 -21.44
C ASP A 115 3.62 -2.75 -21.73
N ASN A 116 4.84 -2.75 -21.19
CA ASN A 116 5.77 -1.62 -21.30
C ASN A 116 6.92 -1.90 -22.28
N THR A 117 6.89 -2.99 -23.05
CA THR A 117 7.97 -3.34 -24.01
C THR A 117 7.81 -2.72 -25.41
N SER A 118 6.91 -1.74 -25.58
CA SER A 118 6.61 -1.15 -26.90
C SER A 118 7.62 -0.09 -27.35
#